data_AF-A0A537S6N7-F1
#
_entry.id   AF-A0A537S6N7-F1
#
_cell.length_a   1.000
_cell.length_b   1.000
_cell.length_c   1.000
_cell.angle_alpha   90.00
_cell.angle_beta   90.00
_cell.angle_gamma   90.00
#
_symmetry.space_group_name_H-M   'P 1'
#
loop_
_entity.id
_entity.type
_entity.pdbx_description
1 polymer ?
#
loop_
_entity_poly.entity_id
_entity_poly.type
_entity_poly.pdbx_seq_one_letter_code
_entity_poly.pdbx_strand_id
1 'polypeptide(L)' 'MADPRETYMNTLVPMVVEQTNRGERAYDIYSRLLKERIIFLV' A
#
# COMPACT_ATOMS: atom_id res chain seq x y z
N MET A 1 6.42 26.23 -2.98
CA MET A 1 5.94 25.84 -1.64
C MET A 1 5.51 24.39 -1.76
N ALA A 2 6.31 23.44 -1.28
CA ALA A 2 5.85 22.06 -1.13
C ALA A 2 4.81 22.09 0.00
N ASP A 3 3.58 21.67 -0.29
CA ASP A 3 2.54 21.60 0.73
C ASP A 3 3.02 20.60 1.80
N PRO A 4 3.05 20.95 3.10
CA PRO A 4 3.39 19.99 4.16
C PRO A 4 2.55 18.71 4.09
N ARG A 5 1.33 18.79 3.56
CA ARG A 5 0.47 17.62 3.31
C ARG A 5 1.07 16.66 2.28
N GLU A 6 1.76 17.18 1.28
CA GLU A 6 2.46 16.36 0.29
C GLU A 6 3.58 15.56 0.96
N THR A 7 4.33 16.12 1.91
CA THR A 7 5.38 15.36 2.64
C THR A 7 4.80 14.26 3.54
N TYR A 8 3.63 14.46 4.14
CA TYR A 8 2.91 13.42 4.89
C TYR A 8 2.26 12.35 4.00
N MET A 9 1.85 12.70 2.78
CA MET A 9 1.28 11.75 1.80
C MET A 9 2.36 11.08 0.93
N ASN A 10 3.58 11.62 0.92
CA ASN A 10 4.75 11.16 0.16
C ASN A 10 5.72 10.36 1.04
N THR A 11 5.22 9.73 2.11
CA THR A 11 5.82 8.49 2.61
C THR A 11 5.66 7.45 1.51
N LEU A 12 6.76 7.10 0.84
CA LEU A 12 6.78 6.04 -0.18
C LEU A 12 6.06 4.79 0.37
N VAL A 13 4.86 4.52 -0.14
CA VAL A 13 4.09 3.35 0.26
C VAL A 13 4.79 2.13 -0.34
N PRO A 14 5.25 1.17 0.49
CA PRO A 14 5.99 0.02 -0.02
C PRO A 14 5.09 -0.85 -0.88
N MET A 15 5.65 -1.29 -2.01
CA MET A 15 5.03 -2.27 -2.89
C MET A 15 5.47 -3.68 -2.47
N VAL A 16 4.51 -4.58 -2.38
CA VAL A 16 4.70 -5.99 -2.00
C VAL A 16 4.24 -6.90 -3.13
N VAL A 17 4.92 -8.03 -3.30
CA VAL A 17 4.57 -9.05 -4.29
C VAL A 17 3.95 -10.25 -3.58
N GLU A 18 2.74 -10.62 -3.97
CA GLU A 18 2.05 -11.82 -3.51
C GLU A 18 2.21 -12.94 -4.55
N GLN A 19 2.67 -14.11 -4.10
CA GLN A 19 2.66 -15.32 -4.92
C GLN A 19 1.27 -15.98 -4.89
N THR A 20 0.74 -16.28 -6.07
CA THR A 20 -0.52 -16.99 -6.28
C THR A 20 -0.28 -18.19 -7.19
N ASN A 21 -1.20 -19.16 -7.22
CA ASN A 21 -1.10 -20.33 -8.11
C ASN A 21 -1.04 -19.98 -9.60
N ARG A 22 -1.40 -18.74 -10.00
CA ARG A 22 -1.33 -18.24 -11.38
C ARG A 22 -0.08 -17.36 -11.64
N GLY A 23 0.78 -17.16 -10.65
CA GLY A 23 1.96 -16.30 -10.73
C GLY A 23 1.99 -15.22 -9.66
N GLU A 24 2.73 -14.14 -9.92
CA GLU A 24 2.96 -13.04 -8.98
C GLU A 24 1.99 -11.88 -9.20
N ARG A 25 1.54 -11.25 -8.10
CA ARG A 25 0.72 -10.05 -8.15
C ARG A 25 1.28 -8.98 -7.22
N ALA A 26 1.56 -7.81 -7.77
CA ALA A 26 2.01 -6.67 -7.00
C ALA A 26 0.82 -5.92 -6.36
N TYR A 27 1.00 -5.51 -5.12
CA TYR A 27 0.07 -4.69 -4.33
C TYR A 27 0.85 -3.60 -3.62
N ASP A 28 0.23 -2.46 -3.34
CA ASP A 28 0.72 -1.62 -2.25
C ASP A 28 0.39 -2.31 -0.90
N ILE A 29 1.12 -1.97 0.16
CA ILE A 29 0.91 -2.64 1.46
C ILE A 29 -0.53 -2.49 1.99
N TYR A 30 -1.18 -1.36 1.74
CA TYR A 30 -2.54 -1.09 2.24
C TYR A 30 -3.60 -1.91 1.51
N SER A 31 -3.49 -2.06 0.20
CA SER A 31 -4.37 -2.90 -0.63
C SER A 31 -4.16 -4.39 -0.34
N ARG A 32 -2.93 -4.82 -0.05
CA ARG A 32 -2.64 -6.20 0.39
C ARG A 32 -3.33 -6.52 1.72
N LEU A 33 -3.36 -5.57 2.64
CA LEU A 33 -4.03 -5.70 3.95
C LEU A 33 -5.55 -5.56 3.84
N LEU A 34 -6.04 -4.70 2.96
CA LEU A 34 -7.46 -4.58 2.66
C LEU A 34 -8.03 -5.86 2.02
N LYS A 35 -7.24 -6.56 1.21
CA LYS A 35 -7.60 -7.90 0.69
C LYS A 35 -7.86 -8.91 1.82
N GLU A 36 -7.17 -8.75 2.96
CA GLU A 36 -7.38 -9.53 4.19
C GLU A 36 -8.42 -8.89 5.14
N ARG A 37 -9.11 -7.84 4.67
CA ARG A 37 -10.12 -7.07 5.42
C ARG A 37 -9.56 -6.32 6.65
N ILE A 38 -8.28 -5.96 6.61
CA ILE A 38 -7.64 -5.11 7.63
C ILE A 38 -7.77 -3.65 7.19
N ILE A 39 -8.38 -2.82 8.04
CA ILE A 39 -8.63 -1.40 7.79
C ILE A 39 -7.91 -0.57 8.84
N PHE A 40 -7.12 0.41 8.39
CA PHE A 40 -6.49 1.41 9.27
C PHE A 40 -7.39 2.64 9.37
N LEU A 41 -7.58 3.13 10.59
CA LEU A 41 -8.17 4.44 10.86
C LEU A 41 -7.04 5.36 11.31
N VAL A 42 -6.92 6.51 10.66
CA VAL A 42 -5.97 7.58 11.00
C VAL A 42 -6.71 8.72 11.68
#